data_AF-A0A3P1WPM8-F1
#
_entry.id   AF-A0A3P1WPM8-F1
#
_cell.length_a   1.000
_cell.length_b   1.000
_cell.length_c   1.000
_cell.angle_alpha   90.00
_cell.angle_beta   90.00
_cell.angle_gamma   90.00
#
_symmetry.space_group_name_H-M   'P 1'
#
loop_
_entity.id
_entity.type
_entity.pdbx_description
1 polymer ?
#
loop_
_entity_poly.entity_id
_entity_poly.type
_entity_poly.pdbx_seq_one_letter_code
_entity_poly.pdbx_strand_id
1 'polypeptide(L)'
;MLMPTEFADHYDLVVPEGWEVIQWDQYEKAKFIGRRIESIDPPAAVILENWGGEWVSDFTDRPLRVNALSWEEVFETQRREFSSSEFFGFEVLPERTIGGERSVGMRVREVMEGRGSVWEQWHVLRHDGVWLFDLLSGGGRDRIGDDVYELLDSFRWTGPAPSPIPEPLPVPTPRQR
;
A
#
# COMPACT_ATOMS: atom_id res chain seq x y z
N MET A 1 -7.62 -3.23 23.68
CA MET A 1 -8.32 -3.40 22.38
C MET A 1 -8.29 -2.02 21.75
N LEU A 2 -7.37 -1.79 20.79
CA LEU A 2 -7.27 -0.51 20.08
C LEU A 2 -8.49 -0.39 19.15
N MET A 3 -9.18 0.74 19.23
CA MET A 3 -10.27 1.06 18.31
C MET A 3 -9.66 1.27 16.91
N PRO A 4 -10.27 0.79 15.82
CA PRO A 4 -9.85 1.16 14.48
C PRO A 4 -9.81 2.68 14.36
N THR A 5 -8.67 3.22 13.96
CA THR A 5 -8.50 4.62 13.62
C THR A 5 -9.04 4.85 12.21
N GLU A 6 -9.61 6.03 11.95
CA GLU A 6 -9.94 6.46 10.58
C GLU A 6 -8.68 6.76 9.75
N PHE A 7 -7.51 6.75 10.39
CA PHE A 7 -6.23 7.15 9.84
C PHE A 7 -5.26 5.97 9.78
N ALA A 8 -4.46 5.95 8.71
CA ALA A 8 -3.37 5.02 8.52
C ALA A 8 -2.29 5.18 9.60
N ASP A 9 -1.78 4.08 10.14
CA ASP A 9 -0.62 4.11 11.04
C ASP A 9 0.61 4.73 10.37
N HIS A 10 1.47 5.36 11.18
CA HIS A 10 2.74 5.87 10.68
C HIS A 10 3.72 4.74 10.39
N TYR A 11 4.58 4.98 9.41
CA TYR A 11 5.61 4.06 9.00
C TYR A 11 6.91 4.78 8.66
N ASP A 12 7.97 3.98 8.60
CA ASP A 12 9.28 4.35 8.09
C ASP A 12 9.78 3.29 7.12
N LEU A 13 10.62 3.72 6.17
CA LEU A 13 11.30 2.87 5.21
C LEU A 13 12.62 3.52 4.79
N VAL A 14 13.56 2.70 4.37
CA VAL A 14 14.86 3.17 3.86
C VAL A 14 14.79 3.23 2.34
N VAL A 15 14.96 4.43 1.79
CA VAL A 15 15.06 4.64 0.35
C VAL A 15 16.48 4.29 -0.11
N PRO A 16 16.67 3.31 -1.01
CA PRO A 16 18.01 2.93 -1.48
C PRO A 16 18.71 4.07 -2.25
N GLU A 17 20.04 4.01 -2.34
CA GLU A 17 20.80 4.91 -3.20
C GLU A 17 20.37 4.75 -4.67
N GLY A 18 20.30 5.88 -5.40
CA GLY A 18 19.89 5.87 -6.81
C GLY A 18 18.37 5.81 -6.99
N TRP A 19 17.59 6.04 -5.94
CA TRP A 19 16.14 6.22 -5.99
C TRP A 19 15.76 7.66 -5.70
N GLU A 20 14.65 8.09 -6.29
CA GLU A 20 13.99 9.36 -5.96
C GLU A 20 12.61 9.11 -5.35
N VAL A 21 12.25 9.96 -4.39
CA VAL A 21 10.92 9.98 -3.79
C VAL A 21 10.07 11.01 -4.55
N ILE A 22 9.01 10.52 -5.19
CA ILE A 22 8.06 11.35 -5.93
C ILE A 22 6.98 11.88 -4.99
N GLN A 23 6.50 11.03 -4.08
CA GLN A 23 5.49 11.38 -3.10
C GLN A 23 5.74 10.63 -1.80
N TRP A 24 5.55 11.31 -0.67
CA TRP A 24 5.51 10.71 0.64
C TRP A 24 4.50 11.47 1.50
N ASP A 25 3.32 10.89 1.63
CA ASP A 25 2.23 11.36 2.48
C ASP A 25 1.93 10.31 3.55
N GLN A 26 1.72 10.76 4.77
CA GLN A 26 1.32 9.94 5.91
C GLN A 26 0.20 10.59 6.72
N TYR A 27 -0.38 11.69 6.24
CA TYR A 27 -1.45 12.40 6.94
C TYR A 27 -2.81 11.95 6.39
N GLU A 28 -3.63 11.37 7.27
CA GLU A 28 -4.94 10.76 6.97
C GLU A 28 -4.88 9.53 6.05
N LYS A 29 -4.26 9.66 4.88
CA LYS A 29 -4.06 8.61 3.87
C LYS A 29 -2.56 8.42 3.62
N ALA A 30 -2.04 7.26 4.00
CA ALA A 30 -0.65 6.95 3.71
C ALA A 30 -0.46 6.64 2.22
N LYS A 31 0.46 7.37 1.58
CA LYS A 31 0.88 7.13 0.20
C LYS A 31 2.37 7.41 0.02
N PHE A 32 3.09 6.46 -0.54
CA PHE A 32 4.48 6.62 -0.95
C PHE A 32 4.64 6.23 -2.41
N ILE A 33 5.40 7.02 -3.16
CA ILE A 33 5.82 6.68 -4.52
C ILE A 33 7.32 6.94 -4.60
N GLY A 34 8.07 5.87 -4.80
CA GLY A 34 9.50 5.90 -5.07
C GLY A 34 9.79 5.28 -6.43
N ARG A 35 10.78 5.80 -7.15
CA ARG A 35 11.26 5.18 -8.39
C ARG A 35 12.77 5.26 -8.52
N ARG A 36 13.32 4.32 -9.27
CA ARG A 36 14.75 4.28 -9.57
C ARG A 36 15.11 5.39 -10.55
N ILE A 37 16.22 6.08 -10.29
CA ILE A 37 16.77 7.10 -11.19
C ILE A 37 17.55 6.39 -12.29
N GLU A 38 16.93 6.25 -13.46
CA GLU A 38 17.52 5.57 -14.60
C GLU A 38 16.93 6.03 -15.93
N SER A 39 17.57 5.66 -17.04
CA SER A 39 17.10 5.99 -18.39
C SER A 39 16.10 4.95 -18.95
N ILE A 40 15.74 3.94 -18.16
CA ILE A 40 14.75 2.94 -18.55
C ILE A 40 13.36 3.51 -18.29
N ASP A 41 12.45 3.32 -19.25
CA ASP A 41 11.08 3.81 -19.19
C ASP A 41 10.08 2.65 -19.37
N PRO A 42 9.14 2.43 -18.43
CA PRO A 42 9.12 3.06 -17.10
C PRO A 42 10.27 2.53 -16.22
N PRO A 43 10.77 3.33 -15.26
CA PRO A 43 11.78 2.86 -14.31
C PRO A 43 11.18 1.83 -13.34
N ALA A 44 12.04 1.13 -12.59
CA ALA A 44 11.57 0.38 -11.42
C ALA A 44 10.90 1.35 -10.43
N ALA A 45 9.80 0.91 -9.81
CA ALA A 45 9.05 1.74 -8.89
C ALA A 45 8.45 0.93 -7.74
N VAL A 46 8.24 1.60 -6.61
CA VAL A 46 7.44 1.13 -5.49
C VAL A 46 6.34 2.14 -5.24
N ILE A 47 5.11 1.66 -5.18
CA ILE A 47 3.97 2.43 -4.71
C ILE A 47 3.45 1.73 -3.46
N LEU A 48 3.22 2.51 -2.41
CA LEU A 48 2.65 2.03 -1.17
C LEU A 48 1.44 2.89 -0.84
N GLU A 49 0.35 2.24 -0.47
CA GLU A 49 -0.90 2.90 -0.16
C GLU A 49 -1.59 2.23 1.02
N ASN A 50 -2.18 3.03 1.91
CA ASN A 50 -3.17 2.55 2.87
C ASN A 50 -4.57 2.76 2.29
N TRP A 51 -5.30 1.68 2.16
CA TRP A 51 -6.71 1.68 1.81
C TRP A 51 -7.55 1.59 3.08
N GLY A 52 -7.88 2.76 3.63
CA GLY A 52 -8.79 2.93 4.77
C GLY A 52 -10.26 2.65 4.41
N GLY A 53 -11.18 2.91 5.35
CA GLY A 53 -12.59 2.50 5.25
C GLY A 53 -13.37 3.06 4.06
N GLU A 54 -13.03 4.25 3.58
CA GLU A 54 -13.62 4.82 2.35
C GLU A 54 -13.11 4.16 1.07
N TRP A 55 -11.88 3.63 1.03
CA TRP A 55 -11.35 2.96 -0.16
C TRP A 55 -11.83 1.52 -0.30
N VAL A 56 -12.20 0.88 0.82
CA VAL A 56 -12.77 -0.47 0.78
C VAL A 56 -14.07 -0.54 -0.03
N SER A 57 -14.82 0.55 -0.17
CA SER A 57 -16.03 0.55 -1.03
C SER A 57 -15.71 0.37 -2.52
N ASP A 58 -14.50 0.71 -2.96
CA ASP A 58 -14.05 0.44 -4.33
C ASP A 58 -13.55 -1.02 -4.48
N PHE A 59 -13.17 -1.64 -3.37
CA PHE A 59 -12.71 -3.02 -3.30
C PHE A 59 -13.86 -4.04 -3.25
N THR A 60 -15.00 -3.66 -2.67
CA THR A 60 -16.17 -4.54 -2.51
C THR A 60 -17.49 -3.77 -2.61
N ASP A 61 -18.52 -4.40 -3.17
CA ASP A 61 -19.87 -3.82 -3.31
C ASP A 61 -20.62 -3.59 -1.98
N ARG A 62 -20.02 -3.86 -0.82
CA ARG A 62 -20.63 -3.66 0.51
C ARG A 62 -19.91 -2.58 1.32
N PRO A 63 -20.65 -1.73 2.08
CA PRO A 63 -20.04 -0.78 3.00
C PRO A 63 -19.31 -1.55 4.11
N LEU A 64 -17.98 -1.53 4.06
CA LEU A 64 -17.13 -2.28 4.97
C LEU A 64 -16.47 -1.37 5.98
N ARG A 65 -16.37 -1.87 7.20
CA ARG A 65 -15.29 -1.46 8.10
C ARG A 65 -14.07 -2.26 7.69
N VAL A 66 -12.95 -1.61 7.45
CA VAL A 66 -11.63 -2.20 7.13
C VAL A 66 -11.36 -3.52 7.89
N ASN A 67 -11.70 -3.53 9.19
CA ASN A 67 -11.48 -4.66 10.09
C ASN A 67 -12.31 -5.93 9.78
N ALA A 68 -13.17 -5.89 8.76
CA ALA A 68 -14.05 -6.99 8.37
C ALA A 68 -13.68 -7.60 7.01
N LEU A 69 -12.63 -7.12 6.35
CA LEU A 69 -12.08 -7.76 5.17
C LEU A 69 -11.34 -9.04 5.56
N SER A 70 -11.65 -10.12 4.86
CA SER A 70 -10.88 -11.35 4.88
C SER A 70 -9.82 -11.34 3.78
N TRP A 71 -8.78 -12.15 3.96
CA TRP A 71 -7.78 -12.40 2.92
C TRP A 71 -8.40 -12.95 1.62
N GLU A 72 -9.45 -13.77 1.74
CA GLU A 72 -10.15 -14.35 0.60
C GLU A 72 -10.81 -13.26 -0.25
N GLU A 73 -11.43 -12.26 0.40
CA GLU A 73 -12.00 -11.11 -0.31
C GLU A 73 -10.93 -10.29 -1.01
N VAL A 74 -9.81 -10.01 -0.33
CA VAL A 74 -8.73 -9.24 -0.96
C VAL A 74 -8.14 -9.98 -2.15
N PHE A 75 -7.92 -11.28 -1.98
CA PHE A 75 -7.42 -12.14 -3.04
C PHE A 75 -8.36 -12.20 -4.25
N GLU A 76 -9.66 -12.42 -4.04
CA GLU A 76 -10.59 -12.53 -5.17
C GLU A 76 -10.78 -11.20 -5.91
N THR A 77 -10.74 -10.06 -5.22
CA THR A 77 -10.77 -8.75 -5.87
C THR A 77 -9.54 -8.56 -6.77
N GLN A 78 -8.33 -8.84 -6.27
CA GLN A 78 -7.12 -8.68 -7.08
C GLN A 78 -6.98 -9.72 -8.17
N ARG A 79 -7.42 -10.95 -7.93
CA ARG A 79 -7.47 -11.98 -8.97
C ARG A 79 -8.41 -11.55 -10.11
N ARG A 80 -9.50 -10.83 -9.80
CA ARG A 80 -10.40 -10.26 -10.79
C ARG A 80 -9.74 -9.11 -11.55
N GLU A 81 -9.02 -8.21 -10.88
CA GLU A 81 -8.24 -7.15 -11.53
C GLU A 81 -7.22 -7.74 -12.53
N PHE A 82 -6.44 -8.72 -12.10
CA PHE A 82 -5.46 -9.43 -12.92
C PHE A 82 -6.05 -10.36 -13.98
N SER A 83 -7.37 -10.51 -14.03
CA SER A 83 -8.04 -11.26 -15.10
C SER A 83 -8.25 -10.44 -16.38
N SER A 84 -7.88 -9.15 -16.37
CA SER A 84 -7.88 -8.32 -17.57
C SER A 84 -6.93 -8.86 -18.65
N SER A 85 -7.19 -8.55 -19.92
CA SER A 85 -6.34 -8.97 -21.05
C SER A 85 -4.96 -8.31 -21.08
N GLU A 86 -4.71 -7.36 -20.19
CA GLU A 86 -3.44 -6.61 -20.11
C GLU A 86 -2.38 -7.38 -19.30
N PHE A 87 -2.83 -8.34 -18.49
CA PHE A 87 -1.98 -9.14 -17.62
C PHE A 87 -1.88 -10.59 -18.08
N PHE A 88 -0.75 -11.22 -17.80
CA PHE A 88 -0.52 -12.63 -18.05
C PHE A 88 0.45 -13.23 -17.03
N GLY A 89 0.48 -14.56 -16.94
CA GLY A 89 1.40 -15.25 -16.03
C GLY A 89 1.09 -15.01 -14.56
N PHE A 90 -0.19 -14.93 -14.20
CA PHE A 90 -0.64 -14.80 -12.82
C PHE A 90 -0.05 -15.89 -11.93
N GLU A 91 0.59 -15.47 -10.85
CA GLU A 91 1.23 -16.33 -9.86
C GLU A 91 0.90 -15.83 -8.46
N VAL A 92 0.57 -16.75 -7.55
CA VAL A 92 0.46 -16.46 -6.13
C VAL A 92 1.83 -16.66 -5.51
N LEU A 93 2.35 -15.63 -4.85
CA LEU A 93 3.69 -15.64 -4.27
C LEU A 93 3.68 -16.35 -2.90
N PRO A 94 4.82 -16.93 -2.49
CA PRO A 94 4.98 -17.47 -1.14
C PRO A 94 4.69 -16.40 -0.09
N GLU A 95 4.11 -16.82 1.03
CA GLU A 95 3.86 -15.94 2.17
C GLU A 95 5.16 -15.26 2.63
N ARG A 96 5.06 -13.97 2.98
CA ARG A 96 6.13 -13.20 3.60
C ARG A 96 5.59 -12.30 4.70
N THR A 97 6.49 -11.74 5.51
CA THR A 97 6.18 -10.69 6.47
C THR A 97 6.65 -9.33 5.98
N ILE A 98 5.82 -8.29 6.15
CA ILE A 98 6.17 -6.89 5.87
C ILE A 98 5.89 -6.07 7.12
N GLY A 99 6.89 -5.35 7.63
CA GLY A 99 6.76 -4.63 8.92
C GLY A 99 6.41 -5.54 10.10
N GLY A 100 6.67 -6.85 10.02
CA GLY A 100 6.31 -7.84 11.05
C GLY A 100 4.89 -8.39 10.93
N GLU A 101 4.09 -7.93 9.97
CA GLU A 101 2.73 -8.44 9.71
C GLU A 101 2.74 -9.45 8.57
N ARG A 102 1.84 -10.43 8.62
CA ARG A 102 1.64 -11.40 7.52
C ARG A 102 1.13 -10.68 6.28
N SER A 103 1.66 -11.07 5.12
CA SER A 103 1.25 -10.52 3.83
C SER A 103 0.99 -11.60 2.80
N VAL A 104 0.17 -11.26 1.80
CA VAL A 104 -0.13 -12.10 0.65
C VAL A 104 0.33 -11.38 -0.61
N GLY A 105 1.10 -12.09 -1.44
CA GLY A 105 1.68 -11.56 -2.66
C GLY A 105 1.09 -12.20 -3.90
N MET A 106 0.92 -11.41 -4.94
CA MET A 106 0.55 -11.86 -6.29
C MET A 106 1.50 -11.23 -7.29
N ARG A 107 1.77 -11.94 -8.38
CA ARG A 107 2.61 -11.48 -9.48
C ARG A 107 1.88 -11.64 -10.80
N VAL A 108 2.04 -10.65 -11.66
CA VAL A 108 1.69 -10.73 -13.07
C VAL A 108 2.81 -10.17 -13.93
N ARG A 109 2.72 -10.43 -15.22
CA ARG A 109 3.46 -9.73 -16.26
C ARG A 109 2.50 -8.88 -17.06
N GLU A 110 2.99 -7.75 -17.52
CA GLU A 110 2.27 -6.84 -18.40
C GLU A 110 3.20 -6.39 -19.54
N VAL A 111 2.63 -5.77 -20.58
CA VAL A 111 3.40 -5.10 -21.63
C VAL A 111 2.97 -3.64 -21.67
N MET A 112 3.80 -2.76 -21.13
CA MET A 112 3.62 -1.32 -21.24
C MET A 112 4.49 -0.77 -22.36
N GLU A 113 3.89 -0.04 -23.30
CA GLU A 113 4.58 0.60 -24.42
C GLU A 113 5.50 -0.36 -25.23
N GLY A 114 5.05 -1.62 -25.38
CA GLY A 114 5.80 -2.67 -26.08
C GLY A 114 6.96 -3.27 -25.29
N ARG A 115 7.14 -2.90 -24.02
CA ARG A 115 8.14 -3.45 -23.11
C ARG A 115 7.45 -4.29 -22.03
N GLY A 116 7.91 -5.53 -21.88
CA GLY A 116 7.44 -6.39 -20.79
C GLY A 116 7.93 -5.88 -19.44
N SER A 117 7.07 -5.91 -18.43
CA SER A 117 7.42 -5.68 -17.02
C SER A 117 6.83 -6.78 -16.14
N VAL A 118 7.41 -6.94 -14.96
CA VAL A 118 6.82 -7.71 -13.85
C VAL A 118 6.23 -6.72 -12.87
N TRP A 119 5.01 -7.02 -12.46
CA TRP A 119 4.30 -6.31 -11.40
C TRP A 119 3.99 -7.30 -10.28
N GLU A 120 4.41 -6.96 -9.05
CA GLU A 120 4.01 -7.68 -7.85
C GLU A 120 3.19 -6.78 -6.95
N GLN A 121 2.15 -7.35 -6.36
CA GLN A 121 1.33 -6.71 -5.34
C GLN A 121 1.40 -7.49 -4.05
N TRP A 122 1.76 -6.81 -2.97
CA TRP A 122 1.69 -7.36 -1.62
C TRP A 122 0.64 -6.63 -0.81
N HIS A 123 -0.17 -7.40 -0.09
CA HIS A 123 -1.24 -6.89 0.75
C HIS A 123 -0.97 -7.24 2.20
N VAL A 124 -1.16 -6.27 3.10
CA VAL A 124 -1.09 -6.45 4.55
C VAL A 124 -2.41 -6.01 5.16
N LEU A 125 -3.13 -6.93 5.81
CA LEU A 125 -4.36 -6.61 6.54
C LEU A 125 -4.02 -6.18 7.96
N ARG A 126 -4.45 -4.97 8.34
CA ARG A 126 -4.25 -4.42 9.68
C ARG A 126 -5.53 -3.78 10.21
N HIS A 127 -5.45 -3.36 11.47
CA HIS A 127 -6.53 -2.67 12.17
C HIS A 127 -6.82 -1.26 11.61
N ASP A 128 -5.90 -0.70 10.82
CA ASP A 128 -5.93 0.64 10.23
C ASP A 128 -6.07 0.62 8.70
N GLY A 129 -6.12 -0.54 8.05
CA GLY A 129 -6.29 -0.61 6.60
C GLY A 129 -5.99 -1.96 5.98
N VAL A 130 -6.25 -2.04 4.68
CA VAL A 130 -5.44 -2.88 3.80
C VAL A 130 -4.29 -2.01 3.30
N TRP A 131 -3.07 -2.45 3.51
CA TRP A 131 -1.89 -1.79 2.94
C TRP A 131 -1.48 -2.53 1.67
N LEU A 132 -1.47 -1.80 0.56
CA LEU A 132 -0.95 -2.26 -0.73
C LEU A 132 0.51 -1.82 -0.88
N PHE A 133 1.34 -2.74 -1.38
CA PHE A 133 2.68 -2.48 -1.85
C PHE A 133 2.78 -2.99 -3.30
N ASP A 134 2.76 -2.07 -4.26
CA ASP A 134 3.03 -2.35 -5.67
C ASP A 134 4.53 -2.25 -5.94
N LEU A 135 5.07 -3.28 -6.57
CA LEU A 135 6.46 -3.35 -6.99
C LEU A 135 6.49 -3.52 -8.51
N LEU A 136 7.09 -2.57 -9.21
CA LEU A 136 7.28 -2.63 -10.66
C LEU A 136 8.74 -2.89 -10.98
N SER A 137 9.01 -3.86 -11.86
CA SER A 137 10.37 -4.15 -12.31
C SER A 137 10.98 -2.99 -13.11
N GLY A 138 10.15 -2.18 -13.77
CA GLY A 138 10.55 -1.30 -14.86
C GLY A 138 10.56 -2.02 -16.21
N GLY A 139 10.55 -1.24 -17.29
CA GLY A 139 10.35 -1.71 -18.65
C GLY A 139 11.50 -2.58 -19.18
N GLY A 140 11.16 -3.72 -19.77
CA GLY A 140 12.10 -4.66 -20.37
C GLY A 140 12.76 -5.60 -19.37
N ARG A 141 12.25 -5.69 -18.14
CA ARG A 141 12.77 -6.55 -17.08
C ARG A 141 11.79 -7.68 -16.78
N ASP A 142 12.34 -8.83 -16.41
CA ASP A 142 11.62 -10.08 -16.23
C ASP A 142 11.50 -10.52 -14.77
N ARG A 143 11.99 -9.69 -13.84
CA ARG A 143 11.91 -9.87 -12.38
C ARG A 143 11.97 -8.52 -11.66
N ILE A 144 11.44 -8.50 -10.44
CA ILE A 144 11.63 -7.41 -9.49
C ILE A 144 13.11 -7.36 -9.05
N GLY A 145 13.66 -6.15 -8.95
CA GLY A 145 15.05 -5.92 -8.54
C GLY A 145 15.25 -6.08 -7.03
N ASP A 146 16.46 -6.46 -6.62
CA ASP A 146 16.78 -6.66 -5.20
C ASP A 146 16.64 -5.34 -4.41
N ASP A 147 16.96 -4.20 -5.03
CA ASP A 147 16.80 -2.87 -4.45
C ASP A 147 15.33 -2.49 -4.19
N VAL A 148 14.41 -3.02 -5.00
CA VAL A 148 12.96 -2.87 -4.76
C VAL A 148 12.55 -3.69 -3.52
N TYR A 149 13.09 -4.89 -3.37
CA TYR A 149 12.83 -5.73 -2.20
C TYR A 149 13.49 -5.19 -0.94
N GLU A 150 14.67 -4.55 -1.02
CA GLU A 150 15.31 -3.88 0.11
C GLU A 150 14.41 -2.78 0.70
N LEU A 151 13.74 -2.01 -0.16
CA LEU A 151 12.76 -1.01 0.29
C LEU A 151 11.62 -1.68 1.05
N LEU A 152 11.04 -2.76 0.51
CA LEU A 152 9.98 -3.51 1.16
C LEU A 152 10.42 -4.16 2.49
N ASP A 153 11.65 -4.68 2.55
CA ASP A 153 12.21 -5.35 3.73
C ASP A 153 12.61 -4.36 4.83
N SER A 154 12.90 -3.11 4.45
CA SER A 154 13.20 -2.01 5.37
C SER A 154 11.95 -1.43 6.05
N PHE A 155 10.77 -1.67 5.47
CA PHE A 155 9.51 -1.09 5.93
C PHE A 155 9.20 -1.48 7.38
N ARG A 156 8.89 -0.51 8.24
CA ARG A 156 8.50 -0.72 9.65
C ARG A 156 7.39 0.23 10.06
N TRP A 157 6.45 -0.28 10.85
CA TRP A 157 5.47 0.54 11.55
C TRP A 157 6.14 1.32 12.68
N THR A 158 5.84 2.61 12.81
CA THR A 158 6.44 3.48 13.85
C THR A 158 5.45 3.88 14.95
N GLY A 159 4.16 3.61 14.76
CA GLY A 159 3.15 3.80 15.78
C GLY A 159 1.78 4.13 15.19
N PRO A 160 0.74 4.14 16.05
CA PRO A 160 -0.57 4.59 15.62
C PRO A 160 -0.50 6.04 15.14
N ALA A 161 -1.34 6.40 14.16
CA ALA A 161 -1.56 7.80 13.84
C ALA A 161 -1.90 8.58 15.13
N PRO A 162 -1.36 9.80 15.34
CA PRO A 162 -1.76 10.62 16.46
C PRO A 162 -3.28 10.80 16.40
N SER A 163 -3.96 10.50 17.52
CA SER A 163 -5.40 10.78 17.62
C SER A 163 -5.64 12.26 17.34
N PRO A 164 -6.70 12.62 16.59
CA PRO A 164 -7.05 14.03 16.41
C PRO A 164 -7.19 14.63 17.81
N ILE A 165 -6.47 15.73 18.05
CA ILE A 165 -6.56 16.48 19.29
C ILE A 165 -8.05 16.79 19.50
N PRO A 166 -8.66 16.46 20.65
CA PRO A 166 -10.05 16.79 20.90
C PRO A 166 -10.24 18.29 20.65
N GLU A 167 -11.27 18.67 19.88
CA GLU A 167 -11.68 20.08 19.77
C GLU A 167 -11.67 20.70 21.18
N PRO A 168 -11.05 21.87 21.39
CA PRO A 168 -11.09 22.51 22.68
C PRO A 168 -12.55 22.68 23.08
N LEU A 169 -12.91 22.15 24.26
CA LEU A 169 -14.25 22.27 24.82
C LEU A 169 -14.71 23.73 24.68
N PRO A 170 -15.96 24.00 24.23
CA PRO A 170 -16.45 25.37 24.14
C PRO A 170 -16.29 26.03 25.51
N VAL A 171 -15.56 27.16 25.52
CA VAL A 171 -15.37 27.95 26.73
C VAL A 171 -16.75 28.28 27.30
N PRO A 172 -17.06 27.95 28.57
CA PRO A 172 -18.36 28.29 29.14
C PRO A 172 -18.55 29.80 29.10
N THR A 173 -19.54 30.28 28.34
CA THR A 173 -19.93 31.68 28.37
C THR A 173 -20.38 32.02 29.79
N PRO A 174 -19.77 33.01 30.48
CA PRO A 174 -20.24 33.42 31.79
C PRO A 174 -21.70 33.88 31.66
N ARG A 175 -22.60 33.28 32.45
CA ARG A 175 -23.96 33.81 32.57
C ARG A 175 -23.87 35.19 33.19
N GLN A 176 -24.25 36.22 32.42
CA GLN A 176 -24.49 37.54 32.99
C GLN A 176 -25.75 37.47 33.86
N ARG A 177 -25.64 38.00 35.08
CA ARG A 177 -26.79 38.26 35.97
C ARG A 177 -27.42 39.60 35.61
#